data_AF-A0A8T4PMH0-F1
#
_entry.id   AF-A0A8T4PMH0-F1
#
_cell.length_a   1.000
_cell.length_b   1.000
_cell.length_c   1.000
_cell.angle_alpha   90.00
_cell.angle_beta   90.00
_cell.angle_gamma   90.00
#
_symmetry.space_group_name_H-M   'P 1'
#
loop_
_entity.id
_entity.type
_entity.pdbx_description
1 polymer ?
#
loop_
_entity_poly.entity_id
_entity_poly.type
_entity_poly.pdbx_seq_one_letter_code
_entity_poly.pdbx_strand_id
1 'polypeptide(L)'
;MKQKKIILRSLRESFSVIRKNKRIVLSLLILQLILFSLMFFVNIKYQSKMLESTQAIIEYMEKQKFDQASLGLSLLQQKSVLGDDPLLISRNFSAIAYNLKFLIFYTLIIFILLNGFIWFLTCNLINKNFKSLKINIKNLFNYIFKFGLIALIFSFLAYLIAFSTLESSLNPFEETQKSSFAPLLLVPVLFYFMYLAFPLLNKVQFKNILKNLFNLGIKKAHIVLLADLLTILIISVFSFLLFYLAEQNIFLVFVSTILLTLSFVWSRIFLALVVDKLNNYSEA
;
A
#
# COMPACT_ATOMS: atom_id res chain seq x y z
N MET A 1 -2.01 2.88 -34.09
CA MET A 1 -0.73 3.61 -34.13
C MET A 1 -0.60 4.80 -33.15
N LYS A 2 -1.64 5.63 -32.91
CA LYS A 2 -1.54 6.80 -32.00
C LYS A 2 -1.25 6.42 -30.52
N GLN A 3 -1.75 5.29 -30.04
CA GLN A 3 -1.61 4.86 -28.63
C GLN A 3 -0.20 4.36 -28.26
N LYS A 4 0.44 3.55 -29.12
CA LYS A 4 1.87 3.15 -28.94
C LYS A 4 2.79 4.38 -28.85
N LYS A 5 2.44 5.47 -29.54
CA LYS A 5 3.17 6.75 -29.45
C LYS A 5 2.99 7.44 -28.09
N ILE A 6 1.90 7.20 -27.34
CA ILE A 6 1.69 7.81 -26.01
C ILE A 6 2.67 7.21 -25.00
N ILE A 7 2.71 5.88 -24.87
CA ILE A 7 3.57 5.16 -23.90
C ILE A 7 5.05 5.47 -24.17
N LEU A 8 5.52 5.27 -25.40
CA LEU A 8 6.93 5.52 -25.76
C LEU A 8 7.32 7.00 -25.55
N ARG A 9 6.42 7.94 -25.89
CA ARG A 9 6.67 9.36 -25.64
C ARG A 9 6.69 9.66 -24.14
N SER A 10 5.82 9.04 -23.34
CA SER A 10 5.82 9.21 -21.88
C SER A 10 7.05 8.60 -21.22
N LEU A 11 7.56 7.47 -21.70
CA LEU A 11 8.84 6.90 -21.26
C LEU A 11 9.99 7.87 -21.55
N ARG A 12 10.11 8.37 -22.79
CA ARG A 12 11.18 9.33 -23.13
C ARG A 12 11.06 10.63 -22.33
N GLU A 13 9.84 11.10 -22.15
CA GLU A 13 9.56 12.34 -21.42
C GLU A 13 9.81 12.19 -19.92
N SER A 14 9.57 11.03 -19.30
CA SER A 14 9.88 10.83 -17.88
C SER A 14 11.39 10.99 -17.62
N PHE A 15 12.25 10.42 -18.47
CA PHE A 15 13.70 10.64 -18.39
C PHE A 15 14.09 12.11 -18.63
N SER A 16 13.44 12.79 -19.57
CA SER A 16 13.68 14.22 -19.79
C SER A 16 13.28 15.06 -18.58
N VAL A 17 12.13 14.77 -17.96
CA VAL A 17 11.64 15.49 -16.76
C VAL A 17 12.60 15.27 -15.60
N ILE A 18 13.06 14.03 -15.41
CA ILE A 18 14.04 13.68 -14.37
C ILE A 18 15.35 14.44 -14.56
N ARG A 19 15.88 14.44 -15.79
CA ARG A 19 17.15 15.10 -16.11
C ARG A 19 17.10 16.62 -15.94
N LYS A 20 15.96 17.25 -16.26
CA LYS A 20 15.76 18.70 -16.12
C LYS A 20 15.60 19.14 -14.66
N ASN A 21 15.01 18.30 -13.81
CA ASN A 21 14.58 18.68 -12.46
C ASN A 21 15.28 17.88 -11.36
N LYS A 22 16.61 17.74 -11.43
CA LYS A 22 17.42 16.88 -10.55
C LYS A 22 17.15 17.10 -9.05
N ARG A 23 16.98 18.36 -8.61
CA ARG A 23 16.76 18.71 -7.20
C ARG A 23 15.42 18.18 -6.66
N ILE A 24 14.34 18.30 -7.45
CA ILE A 24 13.02 17.80 -7.05
C ILE A 24 13.02 16.28 -7.02
N VAL A 25 13.64 15.65 -8.02
CA VAL A 25 13.77 14.18 -8.06
C VAL A 25 14.58 13.67 -6.87
N LEU A 26 15.67 14.35 -6.50
CA LEU A 26 16.43 14.02 -5.30
C LEU A 26 15.59 14.14 -4.03
N SER A 27 14.76 15.19 -3.91
CA SER A 27 13.81 15.34 -2.80
C SER A 27 12.77 14.22 -2.79
N LEU A 28 12.22 13.84 -3.96
CA LEU A 28 11.30 12.69 -4.09
C LEU A 28 11.97 11.39 -3.62
N LEU A 29 13.24 11.17 -3.97
CA LEU A 29 14.00 10.00 -3.55
C LEU A 29 14.20 9.97 -2.03
N ILE A 30 14.64 11.08 -1.43
CA ILE A 30 14.83 11.19 0.02
C ILE A 30 13.51 10.96 0.75
N LEU A 31 12.41 11.58 0.29
CA LEU A 31 11.09 11.38 0.89
C LEU A 31 10.61 9.94 0.76
N GLN A 32 10.90 9.29 -0.36
CA GLN A 32 10.56 7.88 -0.57
C GLN A 32 11.33 6.96 0.39
N LEU A 33 12.61 7.23 0.62
CA LEU A 33 13.41 6.51 1.62
C LEU A 33 12.85 6.73 3.03
N ILE A 34 12.53 7.98 3.40
CA ILE A 34 11.92 8.30 4.69
C ILE A 34 10.58 7.56 4.87
N LEU A 35 9.74 7.54 3.82
CA LEU A 35 8.49 6.80 3.82
C LEU A 35 8.72 5.30 4.08
N PHE A 36 9.63 4.68 3.34
CA PHE A 36 9.94 3.26 3.52
C PHE A 36 10.52 2.96 4.91
N SER A 37 11.46 3.76 5.40
CA SER A 37 12.05 3.58 6.73
C SER A 37 11.03 3.70 7.86
N LEU A 38 10.14 4.70 7.80
CA LEU A 38 9.10 4.88 8.81
C LEU A 38 8.05 3.78 8.76
N MET A 39 7.63 3.37 7.56
CA MET A 39 6.72 2.24 7.39
C MET A 39 7.33 0.95 7.96
N PHE A 40 8.59 0.67 7.64
CA PHE A 40 9.33 -0.49 8.15
C PHE A 40 9.45 -0.47 9.67
N PHE A 41 9.84 0.67 10.25
CA PHE A 41 9.95 0.84 11.70
C PHE A 41 8.62 0.59 12.43
N VAL A 42 7.53 1.17 11.94
CA VAL A 42 6.19 0.97 12.52
C VAL A 42 5.77 -0.50 12.39
N ASN A 43 5.99 -1.13 11.24
CA ASN A 43 5.65 -2.54 11.04
C ASN A 43 6.42 -3.44 12.01
N ILE A 44 7.75 -3.34 12.09
CA ILE A 44 8.55 -4.14 13.03
C ILE A 44 8.08 -3.93 14.47
N LYS A 45 7.91 -2.68 14.91
CA LYS A 45 7.57 -2.37 16.30
C LYS A 45 6.26 -3.01 16.75
N TYR A 46 5.21 -2.93 15.93
CA TYR A 46 3.89 -3.45 16.32
C TYR A 46 3.70 -4.92 15.95
N GLN A 47 4.26 -5.39 14.83
CA GLN A 47 4.21 -6.81 14.46
C GLN A 47 4.97 -7.67 15.46
N SER A 48 6.15 -7.27 15.92
CA SER A 48 6.91 -8.04 16.92
C SER A 48 6.12 -8.21 18.22
N LYS A 49 5.46 -7.15 18.70
CA LYS A 49 4.59 -7.23 19.89
C LYS A 49 3.39 -8.15 19.70
N MET A 50 2.77 -8.14 18.51
CA MET A 50 1.68 -9.07 18.19
C MET A 50 2.19 -10.52 18.16
N LEU A 51 3.38 -10.75 17.61
CA LEU A 51 4.02 -12.07 17.58
C LEU A 51 4.37 -12.56 18.98
N GLU A 52 4.92 -11.72 19.85
CA GLU A 52 5.18 -12.06 21.26
C GLU A 52 3.89 -12.47 21.99
N SER A 53 2.81 -11.71 21.85
CA SER A 53 1.50 -12.07 22.43
C SER A 53 0.92 -13.36 21.82
N THR A 54 1.13 -13.59 20.53
CA THR A 54 0.70 -14.82 19.85
C THR A 54 1.48 -16.02 20.37
N GLN A 55 2.80 -15.88 20.51
CA GLN A 55 3.67 -16.92 21.05
C GLN A 55 3.31 -17.25 22.51
N ALA A 56 3.03 -16.25 23.34
CA ALA A 56 2.56 -16.48 24.71
C ALA A 56 1.25 -17.28 24.77
N ILE A 57 0.32 -17.05 23.83
CA ILE A 57 -0.91 -17.85 23.72
C ILE A 57 -0.58 -19.29 23.29
N ILE A 58 0.27 -19.46 22.27
CA ILE A 58 0.67 -20.79 21.78
C ILE A 58 1.34 -21.59 22.90
N GLU A 59 2.35 -21.01 23.57
CA GLU A 59 3.06 -21.66 24.68
C GLU A 59 2.13 -22.01 25.84
N TYR A 60 1.12 -21.18 26.12
CA TYR A 60 0.11 -21.49 27.13
C TYR A 60 -0.75 -22.68 26.71
N MET A 61 -1.23 -22.67 25.47
CA MET A 61 -2.08 -23.74 24.92
C MET A 61 -1.32 -25.07 24.81
N GLU A 62 -0.03 -25.05 24.47
CA GLU A 62 0.81 -26.25 24.42
C GLU A 62 1.05 -26.85 25.81
N LYS A 63 1.13 -26.02 26.86
CA LYS A 63 1.23 -26.48 28.25
C LYS A 63 -0.05 -27.11 28.77
N GLN A 64 -1.20 -26.65 28.28
CA GLN A 64 -2.48 -27.28 28.59
C GLN A 64 -2.58 -28.59 27.81
N LYS A 65 -2.28 -29.72 28.47
CA LYS A 65 -2.52 -31.04 27.89
C LYS A 65 -4.02 -31.24 27.72
N PHE A 66 -4.56 -30.97 26.53
CA PHE A 66 -5.97 -31.20 26.18
C PHE A 66 -6.26 -32.66 25.82
N ASP A 67 -5.60 -33.62 26.48
CA ASP A 67 -5.93 -35.03 26.31
C ASP A 67 -7.23 -35.38 27.06
N GLN A 68 -7.99 -36.37 26.59
CA GLN A 68 -9.29 -36.69 27.18
C GLN A 68 -9.16 -37.15 28.65
N ALA A 69 -8.03 -37.71 29.05
CA ALA A 69 -7.79 -38.20 30.41
C ALA A 69 -7.49 -37.05 31.39
N SER A 70 -6.69 -36.07 30.98
CA SER A 70 -6.36 -34.87 31.75
C SER A 70 -7.56 -33.93 31.87
N LEU A 71 -8.38 -33.82 30.83
CA LEU A 71 -9.65 -33.08 30.87
C LEU A 71 -10.63 -33.72 31.86
N GLY A 72 -10.77 -35.04 31.84
CA GLY A 72 -11.60 -35.78 32.79
C GLY A 72 -11.13 -35.62 34.24
N LEU A 73 -9.82 -35.72 34.50
CA LEU A 73 -9.24 -35.48 35.82
C LEU A 73 -9.44 -34.03 36.31
N SER A 74 -9.33 -33.05 35.42
CA SER A 74 -9.50 -31.63 35.76
C SER A 74 -10.94 -31.31 36.16
N LEU A 75 -11.91 -31.87 35.43
CA LEU A 75 -13.34 -31.75 35.75
C LEU A 75 -13.68 -32.42 37.09
N LEU A 76 -13.14 -33.61 37.35
CA LEU A 76 -13.32 -34.30 38.63
C LEU A 76 -12.70 -33.55 39.81
N GLN A 77 -11.58 -32.85 39.59
CA GLN A 77 -10.93 -32.01 40.59
C GLN A 77 -11.54 -30.60 40.70
N GLN A 78 -12.61 -30.28 39.96
CA GLN A 78 -13.21 -28.95 39.87
C GLN A 78 -12.18 -27.84 39.52
N LYS A 79 -11.09 -28.20 38.83
CA LYS A 79 -10.09 -27.24 38.37
C LYS A 79 -10.52 -26.64 37.04
N SER A 80 -10.09 -25.40 36.78
CA SER A 80 -10.28 -24.75 35.50
C SER A 80 -9.69 -25.62 34.39
N VAL A 81 -10.54 -25.98 33.43
CA VAL A 81 -10.16 -26.75 32.22
C VAL A 81 -9.13 -25.99 31.38
N LEU A 82 -9.10 -24.67 31.53
CA LEU A 82 -8.19 -23.79 30.82
C LEU A 82 -6.84 -23.61 31.53
N GLY A 83 -6.61 -24.25 32.69
CA GLY A 83 -5.38 -24.13 33.48
C GLY A 83 -5.41 -23.04 34.55
N ASP A 84 -4.22 -22.70 35.06
CA ASP A 84 -4.02 -21.82 36.22
C ASP A 84 -4.30 -20.33 35.94
N ASP A 85 -4.22 -19.89 34.67
CA ASP A 85 -4.43 -18.49 34.28
C ASP A 85 -5.26 -18.37 32.98
N PRO A 86 -6.57 -18.66 33.04
CA PRO A 86 -7.46 -18.60 31.88
C PRO A 86 -7.55 -17.19 31.25
N LEU A 87 -7.21 -16.14 32.02
CA LEU A 87 -7.24 -14.75 31.55
C LEU A 87 -6.01 -14.39 30.70
N LEU A 88 -4.98 -15.24 30.65
CA LEU A 88 -3.80 -15.03 29.82
C LEU A 88 -4.16 -14.91 28.33
N ILE A 89 -5.07 -15.76 27.84
CA ILE A 89 -5.50 -15.74 26.43
C ILE A 89 -6.21 -14.41 26.12
N SER A 90 -7.18 -14.03 26.95
CA SER A 90 -7.94 -12.78 26.77
C SER A 90 -7.05 -11.53 26.84
N ARG A 91 -6.10 -11.49 27.79
CA ARG A 91 -5.14 -10.38 27.91
C ARG A 91 -4.22 -10.26 26.70
N ASN A 92 -3.65 -11.37 26.23
CA ASN A 92 -2.79 -11.36 25.04
C ASN A 92 -3.58 -11.05 23.75
N PHE A 93 -4.81 -11.55 23.62
CA PHE A 93 -5.68 -11.18 22.50
C PHE A 93 -6.00 -9.68 22.50
N SER A 94 -6.30 -9.11 23.67
CA SER A 94 -6.50 -7.66 23.83
C SER A 94 -5.24 -6.86 23.47
N ALA A 95 -4.05 -7.37 23.82
CA ALA A 95 -2.77 -6.76 23.44
C ALA A 95 -2.54 -6.83 21.92
N ILE A 96 -2.87 -7.94 21.26
CA ILE A 96 -2.82 -8.06 19.80
C ILE A 96 -3.74 -7.03 19.16
N ALA A 97 -5.01 -6.96 19.59
CA ALA A 97 -5.99 -6.03 19.05
C ALA A 97 -5.56 -4.56 19.27
N TYR A 98 -4.98 -4.23 20.43
CA TYR A 98 -4.43 -2.92 20.71
C TYR A 98 -3.27 -2.58 19.76
N ASN A 99 -2.27 -3.44 19.63
CA ASN A 99 -1.12 -3.21 18.75
C ASN A 99 -1.52 -3.14 17.28
N LEU A 100 -2.50 -3.94 16.84
CA LEU A 100 -3.06 -3.87 15.49
C LEU A 100 -3.72 -2.52 15.22
N LYS A 101 -4.50 -1.98 16.16
CA LYS A 101 -5.08 -0.63 16.04
C LYS A 101 -4.01 0.44 15.85
N PHE A 102 -2.94 0.39 16.64
CA PHE A 102 -1.82 1.34 16.48
C PHE A 102 -1.06 1.15 15.17
N LEU A 103 -0.83 -0.09 14.75
CA LEU A 103 -0.21 -0.41 13.47
C LEU A 103 -1.00 0.23 12.32
N ILE A 104 -2.32 0.00 12.28
CA ILE A 104 -3.21 0.56 11.25
C ILE A 104 -3.19 2.09 11.30
N PHE A 105 -3.34 2.68 12.49
CA PHE A 105 -3.40 4.13 12.67
C PHE A 105 -2.12 4.83 12.20
N TYR A 106 -0.95 4.39 12.69
CA TYR A 106 0.32 5.00 12.31
C TYR A 106 0.65 4.76 10.84
N THR A 107 0.36 3.57 10.31
CA THR A 107 0.53 3.26 8.88
C THR A 107 -0.30 4.20 8.01
N LEU A 108 -1.56 4.44 8.36
CA LEU A 108 -2.44 5.36 7.63
C LEU A 108 -1.94 6.80 7.69
N ILE A 109 -1.53 7.29 8.85
CA ILE A 109 -1.01 8.67 8.99
C ILE A 109 0.26 8.86 8.16
N ILE A 110 1.22 7.94 8.29
CA ILE A 110 2.48 7.99 7.53
C ILE A 110 2.19 7.94 6.03
N PHE A 111 1.31 7.03 5.61
CA PHE A 111 0.89 6.90 4.22
C PHE A 111 0.25 8.19 3.70
N ILE A 112 -0.75 8.75 4.39
CA ILE A 112 -1.47 9.95 3.93
C ILE A 112 -0.52 11.15 3.85
N LEU A 113 0.28 11.39 4.89
CA LEU A 113 1.13 12.58 4.97
C LEU A 113 2.29 12.50 3.99
N LEU A 114 3.11 11.44 4.07
CA LEU A 114 4.33 11.35 3.25
C LEU A 114 3.99 10.97 1.81
N ASN A 115 3.13 9.98 1.57
CA ASN A 115 2.81 9.61 0.19
C ASN A 115 2.00 10.72 -0.50
N GLY A 116 1.11 11.41 0.23
CA GLY A 116 0.43 12.60 -0.26
C GLY A 116 1.40 13.72 -0.64
N PHE A 117 2.44 13.97 0.17
CA PHE A 117 3.48 14.95 -0.13
C PHE A 117 4.31 14.56 -1.37
N ILE A 118 4.71 13.29 -1.48
CA ILE A 118 5.47 12.79 -2.64
C ILE A 118 4.62 12.90 -3.92
N TRP A 119 3.33 12.56 -3.85
CA TRP A 119 2.41 12.72 -4.98
C TRP A 119 2.17 14.18 -5.36
N PHE A 120 2.05 15.08 -4.39
CA PHE A 120 1.96 16.53 -4.65
C PHE A 120 3.16 17.03 -5.44
N LEU A 121 4.38 16.70 -4.99
CA LEU A 121 5.62 17.06 -5.68
C LEU A 121 5.67 16.45 -7.09
N THR A 122 5.24 15.20 -7.25
CA THR A 122 5.23 14.52 -8.55
C THR A 122 4.26 15.17 -9.53
N CYS A 123 3.06 15.54 -9.08
CA CYS A 123 2.09 16.25 -9.93
C CYS A 123 2.61 17.63 -10.34
N ASN A 124 3.23 18.36 -9.40
CA ASN A 124 3.79 19.68 -9.69
C ASN A 124 5.01 19.62 -10.61
N LEU A 125 5.82 18.56 -10.53
CA LEU A 125 6.96 18.31 -11.41
C LEU A 125 6.55 18.20 -12.89
N ILE A 126 5.35 17.68 -13.15
CA ILE A 126 4.81 17.46 -14.51
C ILE A 126 4.18 18.74 -15.08
N ASN A 127 3.69 19.64 -14.22
CA ASN A 127 3.11 20.90 -14.65
C ASN A 127 4.20 21.86 -15.18
N LYS A 128 4.09 22.26 -16.46
CA LYS A 128 5.09 23.04 -17.21
C LYS A 128 5.48 24.40 -16.59
N ASN A 129 4.69 24.92 -15.65
CA ASN A 129 4.91 26.21 -15.00
C ASN A 129 5.79 26.15 -13.74
N PHE A 130 6.40 25.00 -13.44
CA PHE A 130 7.23 24.81 -12.25
C PHE A 130 8.64 25.43 -12.42
N LYS A 131 8.72 26.74 -12.68
CA LYS A 131 10.01 27.48 -12.72
C LYS A 131 10.51 27.91 -11.34
N SER A 132 9.66 27.87 -10.31
CA SER A 132 10.03 28.24 -8.95
C SER A 132 9.34 27.32 -7.95
N LEU A 133 10.12 26.74 -7.04
CA LEU A 133 9.71 25.80 -5.99
C LEU A 133 8.96 26.51 -4.84
N LYS A 134 8.10 27.48 -5.16
CA LYS A 134 7.24 28.14 -4.18
C LYS A 134 6.10 27.19 -3.83
N ILE A 135 6.33 26.36 -2.82
CA ILE A 135 5.32 25.49 -2.24
C ILE A 135 4.28 26.40 -1.58
N ASN A 136 3.12 26.54 -2.22
CA ASN A 136 1.98 27.15 -1.57
C ASN A 136 1.43 26.15 -0.55
N ILE A 137 1.70 26.41 0.74
CA ILE A 137 1.31 25.56 1.87
C ILE A 137 -0.20 25.26 1.85
N LYS A 138 -1.05 26.22 1.50
CA LYS A 138 -2.50 26.03 1.39
C LYS A 138 -2.86 25.01 0.31
N ASN A 139 -2.20 25.06 -0.84
CA ASN A 139 -2.41 24.09 -1.92
C ASN A 139 -1.92 22.70 -1.52
N LEU A 140 -0.81 22.63 -0.78
CA LEU A 140 -0.29 21.37 -0.27
C LEU A 140 -1.27 20.70 0.70
N PHE A 141 -1.74 21.40 1.71
CA PHE A 141 -2.71 20.85 2.67
C PHE A 141 -4.01 20.42 1.99
N ASN A 142 -4.53 21.22 1.05
CA ASN A 142 -5.70 20.85 0.26
C ASN A 142 -5.46 19.56 -0.55
N TYR A 143 -4.27 19.41 -1.13
CA TYR A 143 -3.91 18.19 -1.86
C TYR A 143 -3.84 16.98 -0.93
N ILE A 144 -3.13 17.08 0.20
CA ILE A 144 -3.00 16.01 1.19
C ILE A 144 -4.38 15.61 1.74
N PHE A 145 -5.26 16.57 2.00
CA PHE A 145 -6.61 16.30 2.47
C PHE A 145 -7.42 15.49 1.42
N LYS A 146 -7.42 15.93 0.16
CA LYS A 146 -8.10 15.18 -0.92
C LYS A 146 -7.48 13.81 -1.16
N PHE A 147 -6.15 13.72 -1.08
CA PHE A 147 -5.41 12.45 -1.16
C PHE A 147 -5.86 11.50 -0.06
N GLY A 148 -5.91 11.99 1.19
CA GLY A 148 -6.37 11.24 2.35
C GLY A 148 -7.81 10.74 2.18
N LEU A 149 -8.74 11.59 1.73
CA LEU A 149 -10.12 11.18 1.48
C LEU A 149 -10.21 10.05 0.44
N ILE A 150 -9.54 10.18 -0.70
CA ILE A 150 -9.53 9.14 -1.72
C ILE A 150 -8.90 7.85 -1.18
N ALA A 151 -7.75 7.95 -0.53
CA ALA A 151 -7.06 6.81 0.04
C ALA A 151 -7.93 6.08 1.07
N LEU A 152 -8.62 6.81 1.96
CA LEU A 152 -9.50 6.24 2.97
C LEU A 152 -10.71 5.54 2.33
N ILE A 153 -11.37 6.15 1.33
CA ILE A 153 -12.52 5.55 0.65
C ILE A 153 -12.12 4.22 -0.01
N PHE A 154 -11.05 4.21 -0.80
CA PHE A 154 -10.60 2.99 -1.48
C PHE A 154 -10.07 1.93 -0.51
N SER A 155 -9.34 2.34 0.53
CA SER A 155 -8.83 1.40 1.55
C SER A 155 -9.95 0.81 2.39
N PHE A 156 -11.00 1.58 2.69
CA PHE A 156 -12.17 1.10 3.41
C PHE A 156 -12.95 0.08 2.58
N LEU A 157 -13.16 0.34 1.29
CA LEU A 157 -13.78 -0.64 0.39
C LEU A 157 -12.95 -1.92 0.27
N ALA A 158 -11.62 -1.79 0.15
CA ALA A 158 -10.73 -2.94 0.12
C ALA A 158 -10.78 -3.74 1.43
N TYR A 159 -10.86 -3.06 2.58
CA TYR A 159 -11.05 -3.68 3.89
C TYR A 159 -12.35 -4.47 3.96
N LEU A 160 -13.48 -3.90 3.53
CA LEU A 160 -14.78 -4.59 3.55
C LEU A 160 -14.76 -5.88 2.71
N ILE A 161 -14.15 -5.83 1.52
CA ILE A 161 -14.01 -7.01 0.65
C ILE A 161 -13.10 -8.06 1.29
N ALA A 162 -11.96 -7.64 1.83
CA ALA A 162 -11.02 -8.56 2.46
C ALA A 162 -11.63 -9.21 3.71
N PHE A 163 -12.29 -8.40 4.56
CA PHE A 163 -12.93 -8.85 5.77
C PHE A 163 -14.06 -9.83 5.47
N SER A 164 -14.98 -9.50 4.55
CA SER A 164 -16.09 -10.40 4.20
C SER A 164 -15.60 -11.71 3.57
N THR A 165 -14.52 -11.67 2.78
CA THR A 165 -13.94 -12.88 2.20
C THR A 165 -13.27 -13.75 3.27
N LEU A 166 -12.57 -13.15 4.22
CA LEU A 166 -11.94 -13.90 5.32
C LEU A 166 -12.98 -14.47 6.28
N GLU A 167 -14.00 -13.70 6.64
CA GLU A 167 -15.08 -14.15 7.53
C GLU A 167 -15.84 -15.34 6.93
N SER A 168 -16.22 -15.25 5.65
CA SER A 168 -16.87 -16.36 4.94
C SER A 168 -15.95 -17.58 4.78
N SER A 169 -14.66 -17.37 4.53
CA SER A 169 -13.70 -18.48 4.34
C SER A 169 -13.30 -19.18 5.64
N LEU A 170 -13.41 -18.50 6.79
CA LEU A 170 -13.00 -19.00 8.10
C LEU A 170 -14.18 -19.43 8.98
N ASN A 171 -15.43 -19.35 8.49
CA ASN A 171 -16.60 -19.76 9.26
C ASN A 171 -16.65 -21.30 9.36
N PRO A 172 -16.39 -21.88 10.56
CA PRO A 172 -16.31 -23.33 10.72
C PRO A 172 -17.69 -24.01 10.61
N PHE A 173 -18.78 -23.24 10.65
CA PHE A 173 -20.15 -23.76 10.59
C PHE A 173 -20.66 -23.95 9.15
N GLU A 174 -19.91 -23.53 8.15
CA GLU A 174 -20.28 -23.63 6.73
C GLU A 174 -19.39 -24.64 5.97
N GLU A 175 -19.17 -25.84 6.54
CA GLU A 175 -18.36 -26.92 5.93
C GLU A 175 -18.76 -27.28 4.48
N THR A 176 -19.98 -26.93 4.05
CA THR A 176 -20.49 -27.18 2.70
C THR A 176 -20.21 -26.07 1.69
N GLN A 177 -19.79 -24.86 2.10
CA GLN A 177 -19.44 -23.79 1.16
C GLN A 177 -17.96 -23.90 0.78
N LYS A 178 -17.70 -24.09 -0.52
CA LYS A 178 -16.33 -23.98 -1.06
C LYS A 178 -15.82 -22.57 -0.76
N SER A 179 -14.76 -22.47 0.05
CA SER A 179 -14.10 -21.20 0.34
C SER A 179 -13.67 -20.54 -0.98
N SER A 180 -14.31 -19.43 -1.31
CA SER A 180 -14.05 -18.69 -2.53
C SER A 180 -13.25 -17.45 -2.21
N PHE A 181 -11.95 -17.49 -2.54
CA PHE A 181 -11.08 -16.32 -2.47
C PHE A 181 -11.22 -15.40 -3.69
N ALA A 182 -12.13 -15.71 -4.63
CA ALA A 182 -12.33 -14.93 -5.85
C ALA A 182 -12.62 -13.43 -5.59
N PRO A 183 -13.39 -13.02 -4.55
CA PRO A 183 -13.62 -11.60 -4.29
C PRO A 183 -12.34 -10.82 -3.93
N LEU A 184 -11.27 -11.46 -3.41
CA LEU A 184 -10.00 -10.80 -3.14
C LEU A 184 -9.32 -10.25 -4.42
N LEU A 185 -9.67 -10.78 -5.60
CA LEU A 185 -9.18 -10.25 -6.88
C LEU A 185 -9.70 -8.84 -7.18
N LEU A 186 -10.75 -8.37 -6.48
CA LEU A 186 -11.23 -7.00 -6.58
C LEU A 186 -10.34 -5.99 -5.85
N VAL A 187 -9.56 -6.42 -4.86
CA VAL A 187 -8.68 -5.53 -4.08
C VAL A 187 -7.61 -4.87 -4.97
N PRO A 188 -6.86 -5.61 -5.81
CA PRO A 188 -5.97 -5.00 -6.80
C PRO A 188 -6.66 -4.02 -7.75
N VAL A 189 -7.91 -4.30 -8.16
CA VAL A 189 -8.69 -3.41 -9.03
C VAL A 189 -9.00 -2.09 -8.33
N LEU A 190 -9.37 -2.13 -7.04
CA LEU A 190 -9.56 -0.91 -6.23
C LEU A 190 -8.26 -0.11 -6.11
N PHE A 191 -7.12 -0.77 -5.88
CA PHE A 191 -5.83 -0.08 -5.82
C PHE A 191 -5.40 0.51 -7.17
N TYR A 192 -5.71 -0.14 -8.28
CA TYR A 192 -5.52 0.40 -9.64
C TYR A 192 -6.27 1.73 -9.79
N PHE A 193 -7.55 1.78 -9.44
CA PHE A 193 -8.34 3.00 -9.49
C PHE A 193 -7.85 4.07 -8.52
N MET A 194 -7.47 3.68 -7.30
CA MET A 194 -6.88 4.60 -6.32
C MET A 194 -5.59 5.26 -6.87
N TYR A 195 -4.70 4.46 -7.46
CA TYR A 195 -3.43 4.93 -8.03
C TYR A 195 -3.64 5.88 -9.21
N LEU A 196 -4.65 5.61 -10.05
CA LEU A 196 -5.09 6.51 -11.13
C LEU A 196 -5.65 7.85 -10.64
N ALA A 197 -6.26 7.89 -9.46
CA ALA A 197 -6.88 9.09 -8.91
C ALA A 197 -5.84 10.15 -8.51
N PHE A 198 -4.71 9.73 -7.97
CA PHE A 198 -3.67 10.63 -7.42
C PHE A 198 -3.14 11.67 -8.42
N PRO A 199 -2.76 11.33 -9.67
CA PRO A 199 -2.33 12.32 -10.66
C PRO A 199 -3.45 13.27 -11.12
N LEU A 200 -4.73 12.95 -10.88
CA LEU A 200 -5.88 13.79 -11.27
C LEU A 200 -6.25 14.84 -10.21
N LEU A 201 -5.84 14.64 -8.96
CA LEU A 201 -6.22 15.47 -7.80
C LEU A 201 -5.95 16.98 -7.97
N ASN A 202 -4.89 17.34 -8.69
CA ASN A 202 -4.51 18.74 -8.94
C ASN A 202 -5.06 19.32 -10.24
N LYS A 203 -5.70 18.51 -11.09
CA LYS A 203 -6.13 18.90 -12.44
C LYS A 203 -7.64 19.03 -12.54
N VAL A 204 -8.36 18.23 -11.76
CA VAL A 204 -9.81 18.10 -11.86
C VAL A 204 -10.43 18.52 -10.54
N GLN A 205 -11.60 19.17 -10.60
CA GLN A 205 -12.40 19.43 -9.41
C GLN A 205 -12.78 18.12 -8.73
N PHE A 206 -12.80 18.09 -7.38
CA PHE A 206 -13.01 16.85 -6.62
C PHE A 206 -14.29 16.09 -7.04
N LYS A 207 -15.38 16.83 -7.32
CA LYS A 207 -16.67 16.28 -7.79
C LYS A 207 -16.56 15.52 -9.12
N ASN A 208 -15.63 15.90 -9.98
CA ASN A 208 -15.44 15.31 -11.31
C ASN A 208 -14.37 14.21 -11.34
N ILE A 209 -13.69 13.95 -10.21
CA ILE A 209 -12.64 12.93 -10.15
C ILE A 209 -13.19 11.56 -10.50
N LEU A 210 -14.31 11.14 -9.91
CA LEU A 210 -14.91 9.83 -10.18
C LEU A 210 -15.27 9.66 -11.67
N LYS A 211 -15.84 10.71 -12.29
CA LYS A 211 -16.19 10.70 -13.71
C LYS A 211 -14.95 10.53 -14.59
N ASN A 212 -13.89 11.29 -14.32
CA ASN A 212 -12.65 11.21 -15.09
C ASN A 212 -11.90 9.89 -14.83
N LEU A 213 -11.96 9.39 -13.61
CA LEU A 213 -11.39 8.11 -13.20
C LEU A 213 -12.07 6.93 -13.89
N PHE A 214 -13.41 6.95 -14.00
CA PHE A 214 -14.16 5.96 -14.77
C PHE A 214 -13.83 6.04 -16.26
N ASN A 215 -13.75 7.25 -16.82
CA ASN A 215 -13.39 7.46 -18.23
C ASN A 215 -11.98 6.92 -18.53
N LEU A 216 -10.99 7.26 -17.71
CA LEU A 216 -9.61 6.81 -17.90
C LEU A 216 -9.44 5.33 -17.59
N GLY A 217 -9.95 4.89 -16.45
CA GLY A 217 -9.75 3.55 -15.93
C GLY A 217 -10.53 2.46 -16.66
N ILE A 218 -11.64 2.79 -17.33
CA ILE A 218 -12.45 1.83 -18.12
C ILE A 218 -12.30 2.09 -19.61
N LYS A 219 -12.62 3.29 -20.12
CA LYS A 219 -12.60 3.54 -21.57
C LYS A 219 -11.18 3.56 -22.16
N LYS A 220 -10.17 3.87 -21.35
CA LYS A 220 -8.75 3.87 -21.76
C LYS A 220 -7.91 2.87 -20.94
N ALA A 221 -8.56 1.86 -20.36
CA ALA A 221 -7.95 0.88 -19.47
C ALA A 221 -6.72 0.23 -20.07
N HIS A 222 -6.76 -0.18 -21.33
CA HIS A 222 -5.68 -0.89 -22.01
C HIS A 222 -4.35 -0.11 -22.04
N ILE A 223 -4.39 1.23 -22.11
CA ILE A 223 -3.17 2.06 -22.11
C ILE A 223 -2.63 2.20 -20.69
N VAL A 224 -3.51 2.43 -19.73
CA VAL A 224 -3.13 2.58 -18.32
C VAL A 224 -2.62 1.26 -17.77
N LEU A 225 -3.35 0.16 -17.96
CA LEU A 225 -2.95 -1.19 -17.55
C LEU A 225 -1.60 -1.58 -18.13
N LEU A 226 -1.31 -1.23 -19.39
CA LEU A 226 0.03 -1.48 -19.96
C LEU A 226 1.11 -0.66 -19.24
N ALA A 227 0.83 0.61 -18.90
CA ALA A 227 1.76 1.43 -18.13
C ALA A 227 1.97 0.90 -16.70
N ASP A 228 0.91 0.40 -16.06
CA ASP A 228 0.96 -0.23 -14.73
C ASP A 228 1.71 -1.56 -14.78
N LEU A 229 1.44 -2.42 -15.76
CA LEU A 229 2.17 -3.68 -15.94
C LEU A 229 3.66 -3.43 -16.14
N LEU A 230 4.05 -2.43 -16.93
CA LEU A 230 5.45 -2.06 -17.12
C LEU A 230 6.08 -1.54 -15.82
N THR A 231 5.33 -0.76 -15.03
CA THR A 231 5.73 -0.30 -13.70
C THR A 231 5.95 -1.47 -12.74
N ILE A 232 4.98 -2.39 -12.66
CA ILE A 232 5.04 -3.59 -11.81
C ILE A 232 6.21 -4.46 -12.22
N LEU A 233 6.43 -4.67 -13.52
CA LEU A 233 7.55 -5.45 -14.03
C LEU A 233 8.89 -4.86 -13.58
N ILE A 234 9.08 -3.55 -13.75
CA ILE A 234 10.33 -2.87 -13.37
C ILE A 234 10.55 -2.95 -11.85
N ILE A 235 9.53 -2.66 -11.05
CA ILE A 235 9.61 -2.76 -9.59
C ILE A 235 9.93 -4.21 -9.18
N SER A 236 9.29 -5.20 -9.81
CA SER A 236 9.52 -6.62 -9.52
C SER A 236 10.96 -7.05 -9.84
N VAL A 237 11.52 -6.59 -10.96
CA VAL A 237 12.93 -6.84 -11.32
C VAL A 237 13.87 -6.26 -10.26
N PHE A 238 13.66 -5.01 -9.82
CA PHE A 238 14.51 -4.40 -8.80
C PHE A 238 14.31 -4.99 -7.39
N SER A 239 13.10 -5.43 -7.06
CA SER A 239 12.81 -6.16 -5.82
C SER A 239 13.50 -7.52 -5.81
N PHE A 240 13.44 -8.26 -6.92
CA PHE A 240 14.18 -9.51 -7.08
C PHE A 240 15.69 -9.30 -6.96
N LEU A 241 16.22 -8.24 -7.59
CA LEU A 241 17.63 -7.86 -7.49
C LEU A 241 18.04 -7.55 -6.04
N LEU A 242 17.20 -6.84 -5.29
CA LEU A 242 17.45 -6.56 -3.86
C LEU A 242 17.48 -7.85 -3.05
N PHE A 243 16.51 -8.75 -3.25
CA PHE A 243 16.46 -10.04 -2.55
C PHE A 243 17.70 -10.90 -2.85
N TYR A 244 18.05 -11.04 -4.14
CA TYR A 244 19.21 -11.82 -4.56
C TYR A 244 20.53 -11.25 -4.02
N LEU A 245 20.68 -9.92 -3.98
CA LEU A 245 21.89 -9.26 -3.48
C LEU A 245 21.97 -9.16 -1.96
N ALA A 246 20.85 -9.36 -1.25
CA ALA A 246 20.78 -9.35 0.22
C ALA A 246 21.73 -10.36 0.87
N GLU A 247 21.91 -11.52 0.23
CA GLU A 247 22.72 -12.61 0.75
C GLU A 247 24.21 -12.47 0.41
N GLN A 248 24.56 -11.61 -0.54
CA GLN A 248 25.92 -11.53 -1.10
C GLN A 248 26.80 -10.52 -0.37
N ASN A 249 26.35 -9.26 -0.26
CA ASN A 249 27.16 -8.18 0.32
C ASN A 249 26.30 -6.98 0.73
N ILE A 250 26.52 -6.44 1.93
CA ILE A 250 25.79 -5.27 2.45
C ILE A 250 25.88 -4.02 1.57
N PHE A 251 27.01 -3.80 0.88
CA PHE A 251 27.16 -2.70 -0.06
C PHE A 251 26.23 -2.85 -1.28
N LEU A 252 26.06 -4.09 -1.78
CA LEU A 252 25.13 -4.39 -2.88
C LEU A 252 23.67 -4.22 -2.45
N VAL A 253 23.35 -4.47 -1.17
CA VAL A 253 22.03 -4.17 -0.59
C VAL A 253 21.74 -2.67 -0.62
N PHE A 254 22.73 -1.85 -0.25
CA PHE A 254 22.58 -0.39 -0.29
C PHE A 254 22.33 0.11 -1.72
N VAL A 255 23.12 -0.36 -2.70
CA VAL A 255 22.95 -0.01 -4.11
C VAL A 255 21.59 -0.45 -4.66
N SER A 256 21.17 -1.69 -4.38
CA SER A 256 19.87 -2.21 -4.83
C SER A 256 18.69 -1.47 -4.18
N THR A 257 18.81 -1.05 -2.92
CA THR A 257 17.80 -0.21 -2.24
C THR A 257 17.63 1.15 -2.93
N ILE A 258 18.74 1.78 -3.35
CA ILE A 258 18.69 3.04 -4.11
C ILE A 258 18.04 2.81 -5.48
N LEU A 259 18.41 1.74 -6.19
CA LEU A 259 17.83 1.40 -7.50
C LEU A 259 16.34 1.11 -7.40
N LEU A 260 15.91 0.36 -6.39
CA LEU A 260 14.50 0.11 -6.12
C LEU A 260 13.76 1.42 -5.85
N THR A 261 14.31 2.30 -5.02
CA THR A 261 13.71 3.62 -4.72
C THR A 261 13.60 4.49 -5.98
N LEU A 262 14.65 4.51 -6.82
CA LEU A 262 14.63 5.19 -8.12
C LEU A 262 13.54 4.64 -9.04
N SER A 263 13.34 3.31 -9.04
CA SER A 263 12.29 2.66 -9.83
C SER A 263 10.89 3.12 -9.41
N PHE A 264 10.63 3.29 -8.10
CA PHE A 264 9.36 3.82 -7.58
C PHE A 264 9.14 5.28 -8.00
N VAL A 265 10.17 6.12 -7.89
CA VAL A 265 10.09 7.54 -8.28
C VAL A 265 9.85 7.66 -9.78
N TRP A 266 10.61 6.92 -10.60
CA TRP A 266 10.48 6.91 -12.05
C TRP A 266 9.09 6.43 -12.48
N SER A 267 8.61 5.32 -11.90
CA SER A 267 7.31 4.74 -12.26
C SER A 267 6.16 5.69 -11.97
N ARG A 268 6.22 6.40 -10.85
CA ARG A 268 5.22 7.40 -10.49
C ARG A 268 5.18 8.57 -11.47
N ILE A 269 6.35 9.09 -11.86
CA ILE A 269 6.46 10.16 -12.86
C ILE A 269 5.93 9.66 -14.22
N PHE A 270 6.31 8.46 -14.62
CA PHE A 270 5.87 7.83 -15.87
C PHE A 270 4.34 7.70 -15.91
N LEU A 271 3.72 7.13 -14.88
CA LEU A 271 2.27 6.99 -14.80
C LEU A 271 1.57 8.34 -14.83
N ALA A 272 2.03 9.31 -14.03
CA ALA A 272 1.41 10.61 -13.98
C ALA A 272 1.48 11.36 -15.33
N LEU A 273 2.55 11.14 -16.13
CA LEU A 273 2.65 11.63 -17.51
C LEU A 273 1.69 10.91 -18.47
N VAL A 274 1.50 9.59 -18.32
CA VAL A 274 0.53 8.83 -19.11
C VAL A 274 -0.88 9.36 -18.83
N VAL A 275 -1.26 9.48 -17.56
CA VAL A 275 -2.57 10.01 -17.15
C VAL A 275 -2.77 11.44 -17.63
N ASP A 276 -1.77 12.31 -17.52
CA ASP A 276 -1.81 13.69 -18.02
C ASP A 276 -2.19 13.74 -19.51
N LYS A 277 -1.48 13.00 -20.34
CA LYS A 277 -1.72 12.97 -21.78
C LYS A 277 -3.12 12.43 -22.08
N LEU A 278 -3.53 11.35 -21.42
CA LEU A 278 -4.83 10.74 -21.67
C LEU A 278 -6.00 11.65 -21.27
N ASN A 279 -5.85 12.46 -20.23
CA ASN A 279 -6.87 13.45 -19.85
C ASN A 279 -6.97 14.58 -20.88
N ASN A 280 -5.83 15.12 -21.33
CA ASN A 280 -5.81 16.21 -22.31
C ASN A 280 -6.38 15.77 -23.68
N TYR A 281 -6.28 14.49 -24.04
CA TYR A 281 -6.91 13.94 -25.25
C TYR A 281 -8.43 13.69 -25.14
N SER A 282 -9.03 13.75 -23.95
CA SER A 282 -10.50 13.67 -23.81
C SER A 282 -11.20 15.03 -23.86
N GLU A 283 -10.44 16.11 -23.71
CA GLU A 283 -10.95 17.49 -23.73
C GLU A 283 -10.83 18.14 -25.13
N ALA A 284 -10.14 17.48 -26.05
CA ALA A 284 -9.99 17.87 -27.46
C ALA A 284 -10.81 16.93 -28.36
#